data_AF-A0A135WJP5-F1
#
_entry.id   AF-A0A135WJP5-F1
#
_cell.length_a   1.000
_cell.length_b   1.000
_cell.length_c   1.000
_cell.angle_alpha   90.00
_cell.angle_beta   90.00
_cell.angle_gamma   90.00
#
_symmetry.space_group_name_H-M   'P 1'
#
loop_
_entity.id
_entity.type
_entity.pdbx_description
1 polymer ?
#
loop_
_entity_poly.entity_id
_entity_poly.type
_entity_poly.pdbx_seq_one_letter_code
_entity_poly.pdbx_strand_id
1 'polypeptide(L)'
;MDKVIQFESLKDSDLIKGATYKGGRIPNLSSEPISKLLPVGNQSGIRFSGSSLSPKLIVLYTTFKDNDWPDELISNKVIYYGDNKSPGKEIHDLPGNQVLRSIFNNFYLKKEYPLILLFSKGLAGFDRIFHGVLKPGYNGLNEMEDLIAVWKTKKEERFQNYKAVFTILPTEIVKRKDIESLIK
;
A
#
# COMPACT_ATOMS: atom_id res chain seq x y z
N MET A 1 -18.32 15.83 0.92
CA MET A 1 -19.01 14.66 0.33
C MET A 1 -17.96 13.78 -0.31
N ASP A 2 -17.85 12.53 0.14
CA ASP A 2 -16.87 11.60 -0.41
C ASP A 2 -17.29 11.21 -1.82
N LYS A 3 -16.40 11.44 -2.80
CA LYS A 3 -16.68 11.20 -4.21
C LYS A 3 -16.73 9.70 -4.49
N VAL A 4 -17.70 9.26 -5.29
CA VAL A 4 -17.84 7.85 -5.69
C VAL A 4 -17.55 7.71 -7.18
N ILE A 5 -16.65 6.80 -7.54
CA ILE A 5 -16.26 6.47 -8.91
C ILE A 5 -16.77 5.06 -9.23
N GLN A 6 -17.58 4.93 -10.30
CA GLN A 6 -18.16 3.66 -10.70
C GLN A 6 -17.12 2.73 -11.34
N PHE A 7 -17.36 1.42 -11.27
CA PHE A 7 -16.42 0.39 -11.73
C PHE A 7 -16.10 0.53 -13.23
N GLU A 8 -17.08 0.94 -14.03
CA GLU A 8 -16.97 1.13 -15.47
C GLU A 8 -16.07 2.32 -15.84
N SER A 9 -15.94 3.31 -14.95
CA SER A 9 -15.16 4.53 -15.16
C SER A 9 -13.72 4.44 -14.64
N LEU A 10 -13.32 3.31 -14.03
CA LEU A 10 -12.05 3.22 -13.31
C LEU A 10 -10.84 3.46 -14.22
N LYS A 11 -10.86 2.91 -15.44
CA LYS A 11 -9.72 2.99 -16.37
C LYS A 11 -9.31 4.41 -16.71
N ASP A 12 -10.28 5.32 -16.78
CA ASP A 12 -10.08 6.71 -17.19
C ASP A 12 -10.10 7.70 -16.00
N SER A 13 -10.30 7.20 -14.79
CA SER A 13 -10.50 8.05 -13.60
C SER A 13 -9.20 8.56 -12.99
N ASP A 14 -9.18 9.81 -12.51
CA ASP A 14 -8.13 10.28 -11.60
C ASP A 14 -8.20 9.55 -10.25
N LEU A 15 -7.09 9.52 -9.50
CA LEU A 15 -7.12 9.12 -8.09
C LEU A 15 -7.33 10.35 -7.20
N ILE A 16 -8.54 10.48 -6.67
CA ILE A 16 -8.98 11.55 -5.78
C ILE A 16 -8.99 11.04 -4.34
N LYS A 17 -8.28 11.74 -3.46
CA LYS A 17 -8.17 11.39 -2.05
C LYS A 17 -9.54 11.38 -1.36
N GLY A 18 -9.78 10.38 -0.52
CA GLY A 18 -11.06 10.12 0.12
C GLY A 18 -12.13 9.50 -0.79
N ALA A 19 -11.91 9.42 -2.10
CA ALA A 19 -12.90 8.87 -3.00
C ALA A 19 -13.03 7.34 -2.85
N THR A 20 -14.27 6.86 -3.00
CA THR A 20 -14.59 5.43 -3.09
C THR A 20 -14.65 5.00 -4.54
N TYR A 21 -13.87 3.98 -4.89
CA TYR A 21 -13.85 3.32 -6.18
C TYR A 21 -14.64 2.03 -6.06
N LYS A 22 -15.73 1.93 -6.82
CA LYS A 22 -16.69 0.83 -6.72
C LYS A 22 -16.11 -0.45 -7.28
N GLY A 23 -16.34 -1.54 -6.56
CA GLY A 23 -16.09 -2.88 -7.09
C GLY A 23 -17.13 -3.30 -8.13
N GLY A 24 -16.74 -4.21 -9.01
CA GLY A 24 -17.64 -4.86 -9.96
C GLY A 24 -18.66 -5.79 -9.29
N ARG A 25 -19.62 -6.27 -10.08
CA ARG A 25 -20.73 -7.13 -9.59
C ARG A 25 -20.35 -8.60 -9.42
N ILE A 26 -19.27 -9.05 -10.07
CA ILE A 26 -18.84 -10.45 -10.04
C ILE A 26 -18.21 -10.72 -8.66
N PRO A 27 -18.58 -11.77 -7.91
CA PRO A 27 -18.11 -12.01 -6.54
C PRO A 27 -16.70 -12.63 -6.50
N ASN A 28 -15.77 -12.11 -7.30
CA ASN A 28 -14.38 -12.56 -7.32
C ASN A 28 -13.42 -11.38 -7.55
N LEU A 29 -12.11 -11.65 -7.48
CA LEU A 29 -11.05 -10.64 -7.58
C LEU A 29 -10.97 -9.93 -8.94
N SER A 30 -11.72 -10.34 -9.96
CA SER A 30 -11.80 -9.55 -11.20
C SER A 30 -12.56 -8.23 -11.01
N SER A 31 -13.41 -8.16 -9.98
CA SER A 31 -14.22 -6.99 -9.62
C SER A 31 -13.49 -6.01 -8.71
N GLU A 32 -12.24 -6.27 -8.34
CA GLU A 32 -11.52 -5.35 -7.46
C GLU A 32 -10.98 -4.13 -8.24
N PRO A 33 -11.13 -2.91 -7.72
CA PRO A 33 -10.78 -1.68 -8.44
C PRO A 33 -9.30 -1.44 -8.73
N ILE A 34 -8.38 -1.88 -7.86
CA ILE A 34 -6.99 -1.39 -7.88
C ILE A 34 -6.29 -1.81 -9.18
N SER A 35 -6.43 -3.07 -9.62
CA SER A 35 -5.88 -3.55 -10.90
C SER A 35 -6.56 -2.98 -12.14
N LYS A 36 -7.71 -2.30 -11.98
CA LYS A 36 -8.35 -1.54 -13.08
C LYS A 36 -7.84 -0.10 -13.13
N LEU A 37 -7.43 0.43 -11.98
CA LEU A 37 -6.88 1.76 -11.82
C LEU A 37 -5.38 1.81 -12.07
N LEU A 38 -4.65 0.73 -11.82
CA LEU A 38 -3.19 0.73 -11.70
C LEU A 38 -2.59 -0.55 -12.30
N PRO A 39 -1.35 -0.48 -12.84
CA PRO A 39 -0.64 -1.59 -13.48
C PRO A 39 -0.04 -2.56 -12.45
N VAL A 40 -0.84 -3.03 -11.50
CA VAL A 40 -0.43 -3.96 -10.44
C VAL A 40 -1.36 -5.15 -10.38
N GLY A 41 -0.94 -6.22 -9.69
CA GLY A 41 -1.78 -7.38 -9.46
C GLY A 41 -3.08 -7.06 -8.70
N ASN A 42 -4.01 -8.01 -8.69
CA ASN A 42 -5.29 -7.90 -8.00
C ASN A 42 -5.31 -8.58 -6.62
N GLN A 43 -4.16 -9.09 -6.16
CA GLN A 43 -3.97 -9.84 -4.92
C GLN A 43 -2.89 -9.19 -4.05
N SER A 44 -2.82 -9.62 -2.78
CA SER A 44 -1.92 -9.10 -1.75
C SER A 44 -2.27 -7.70 -1.22
N GLY A 45 -1.76 -7.42 -0.02
CA GLY A 45 -1.77 -6.09 0.61
C GLY A 45 -0.67 -5.19 0.05
N ILE A 46 0.52 -5.72 -0.21
CA ILE A 46 1.61 -4.98 -0.86
C ILE A 46 1.64 -5.40 -2.33
N ARG A 47 1.32 -4.47 -3.22
CA ARG A 47 1.31 -4.68 -4.67
C ARG A 47 2.26 -3.71 -5.33
N PHE A 48 2.92 -4.14 -6.40
CA PHE A 48 3.89 -3.29 -7.08
C PHE A 48 4.01 -3.66 -8.56
N SER A 49 4.58 -2.75 -9.34
CA SER A 49 5.10 -3.01 -10.68
C SER A 49 6.63 -2.94 -10.68
N GLY A 50 7.28 -3.56 -11.67
CA GLY A 50 8.73 -3.76 -11.64
C GLY A 50 9.10 -4.98 -10.79
N SER A 51 10.25 -4.93 -10.11
CA SER A 51 10.71 -5.99 -9.22
C SER A 51 10.64 -5.56 -7.75
N SER A 52 10.72 -6.52 -6.82
CA SER A 52 10.74 -6.20 -5.38
C SER A 52 11.99 -5.41 -4.95
N LEU A 53 13.08 -5.52 -5.71
CA LEU A 53 14.33 -4.79 -5.49
C LEU A 53 14.36 -3.42 -6.17
N SER A 54 13.56 -3.23 -7.23
CA SER A 54 13.43 -1.98 -7.97
C SER A 54 11.97 -1.74 -8.38
N PRO A 55 11.10 -1.43 -7.40
CA PRO A 55 9.68 -1.21 -7.67
C PRO A 55 9.50 0.15 -8.37
N LYS A 56 8.64 0.18 -9.41
CA LYS A 56 8.32 1.41 -10.16
C LYS A 56 7.08 2.13 -9.62
N LEU A 57 6.13 1.36 -9.09
CA LEU A 57 4.90 1.81 -8.45
C LEU A 57 4.59 0.87 -7.29
N ILE A 58 4.08 1.39 -6.19
CA ILE A 58 3.65 0.60 -5.04
C ILE A 58 2.23 0.99 -4.65
N VAL A 59 1.43 -0.02 -4.36
CA VAL A 59 0.11 0.09 -3.75
C VAL A 59 0.10 -0.68 -2.45
N LEU A 60 -0.14 0.04 -1.36
CA LEU A 60 -0.44 -0.54 -0.05
C LEU A 60 -1.97 -0.64 0.08
N TYR A 61 -2.46 -1.84 0.33
CA TYR A 61 -3.86 -2.14 0.54
C TYR A 61 -4.05 -2.74 1.92
N THR A 62 -4.90 -2.10 2.73
CA THR A 62 -5.27 -2.60 4.05
C THR A 62 -6.77 -2.74 4.22
N THR A 63 -7.19 -3.64 5.10
CA THR A 63 -8.58 -3.74 5.55
C THR A 63 -8.83 -2.98 6.84
N PHE A 64 -7.77 -2.54 7.54
CA PHE A 64 -7.82 -2.01 8.91
C PHE A 64 -8.51 -2.95 9.93
N LYS A 65 -8.58 -4.26 9.65
CA LYS A 65 -9.28 -5.26 10.48
C LYS A 65 -8.38 -6.37 11.01
N ASP A 66 -7.09 -6.33 10.69
CA ASP A 66 -6.14 -7.33 11.17
C ASP A 66 -5.68 -6.94 12.58
N ASN A 67 -6.24 -7.61 13.60
CA ASN A 67 -5.90 -7.35 15.00
C ASN A 67 -4.46 -7.76 15.34
N ASP A 68 -3.90 -8.73 14.60
CA ASP A 68 -2.53 -9.19 14.82
C ASP A 68 -1.51 -8.18 14.29
N TRP A 69 -1.90 -7.44 13.25
CA TRP A 69 -1.08 -6.49 12.51
C TRP A 69 -1.90 -5.22 12.26
N PRO A 70 -2.08 -4.37 13.29
CA PRO A 70 -3.00 -3.27 13.26
C PRO A 70 -2.45 -2.12 12.42
N ASP A 71 -2.62 -2.20 11.10
CA ASP A 71 -2.38 -1.04 10.23
C ASP A 71 -3.22 0.13 10.74
N GLU A 72 -2.64 1.34 10.74
CA GLU A 72 -3.27 2.52 11.31
C GLU A 72 -3.06 3.74 10.41
N LEU A 73 -4.07 4.60 10.38
CA LEU A 73 -4.02 5.93 9.77
C LEU A 73 -4.47 6.94 10.82
N ILE A 74 -3.53 7.78 11.28
CA ILE A 74 -3.76 8.82 12.29
C ILE A 74 -3.33 10.16 11.69
N SER A 75 -4.30 11.03 11.41
CA SER A 75 -4.08 12.27 10.65
C SER A 75 -3.43 11.97 9.28
N ASN A 76 -2.17 12.34 9.07
CA ASN A 76 -1.39 12.02 7.89
C ASN A 76 -0.30 10.96 8.13
N LYS A 77 -0.23 10.37 9.32
CA LYS A 77 0.71 9.29 9.65
C LYS A 77 0.07 7.94 9.36
N VAL A 78 0.79 7.09 8.64
CA VAL A 78 0.39 5.71 8.35
C VAL A 78 1.37 4.76 9.01
N ILE A 79 0.85 3.80 9.76
CA ILE A 79 1.60 2.62 10.22
C ILE A 79 1.09 1.45 9.39
N TYR A 80 2.00 0.75 8.72
CA TYR A 80 1.69 -0.36 7.84
C TYR A 80 2.59 -1.55 8.15
N TYR A 81 2.00 -2.73 8.32
CA TYR A 81 2.71 -3.94 8.63
C TYR A 81 3.01 -4.77 7.38
N GLY A 82 4.19 -5.38 7.37
CA GLY A 82 4.70 -6.20 6.30
C GLY A 82 3.87 -7.46 6.01
N ASP A 83 4.26 -8.19 4.96
CA ASP A 83 3.53 -9.37 4.49
C ASP A 83 3.92 -10.69 5.18
N ASN A 84 4.96 -10.70 6.02
CA ASN A 84 5.33 -11.88 6.82
C ASN A 84 4.47 -12.00 8.09
N LYS A 85 3.20 -12.40 7.90
CA LYS A 85 2.17 -12.42 8.97
C LYS A 85 2.03 -13.76 9.70
N SER A 86 2.85 -14.76 9.38
CA SER A 86 2.82 -16.10 10.00
C SER A 86 4.24 -16.67 10.13
N PRO A 87 4.46 -17.58 11.10
CA PRO A 87 5.75 -18.28 11.22
C PRO A 87 6.15 -19.09 9.99
N GLY A 88 7.40 -19.53 9.95
CA GLY A 88 7.93 -20.45 8.93
C GLY A 88 8.64 -19.79 7.74
N LYS A 89 8.86 -18.48 7.78
CA LYS A 89 9.60 -17.72 6.76
C LYS A 89 10.49 -16.67 7.39
N GLU A 90 11.65 -16.45 6.78
CA GLU A 90 12.49 -15.30 7.09
C GLU A 90 11.80 -14.01 6.66
N ILE A 91 12.16 -12.89 7.31
CA ILE A 91 11.50 -11.59 7.13
C ILE A 91 11.47 -11.14 5.65
N HIS A 92 12.46 -11.52 4.85
CA HIS A 92 12.57 -11.12 3.43
C HIS A 92 12.22 -12.23 2.43
N ASP A 93 11.67 -13.36 2.87
CA ASP A 93 11.26 -14.42 1.92
C ASP A 93 10.07 -14.03 1.06
N LEU A 94 9.28 -13.05 1.52
CA LEU A 94 8.12 -12.55 0.80
C LEU A 94 8.43 -11.23 0.07
N PRO A 95 7.91 -11.05 -1.16
CA PRO A 95 8.20 -9.86 -1.97
C PRO A 95 7.80 -8.53 -1.34
N GLY A 96 6.76 -8.48 -0.51
CA GLY A 96 6.28 -7.23 0.09
C GLY A 96 7.29 -6.65 1.08
N ASN A 97 7.84 -7.46 1.98
CA ASN A 97 8.92 -7.03 2.88
C ASN A 97 10.21 -6.67 2.14
N GLN A 98 10.53 -7.35 1.02
CA GLN A 98 11.62 -6.95 0.14
C GLN A 98 11.37 -5.55 -0.45
N VAL A 99 10.14 -5.26 -0.91
CA VAL A 99 9.75 -3.94 -1.41
C VAL A 99 9.90 -2.87 -0.32
N LEU A 100 9.40 -3.11 0.89
CA LEU A 100 9.54 -2.19 2.02
C LEU A 100 11.02 -1.90 2.31
N ARG A 101 11.85 -2.93 2.40
CA ARG A 101 13.30 -2.75 2.60
C ARG A 101 13.92 -1.91 1.47
N SER A 102 13.63 -2.23 0.21
CA SER A 102 14.20 -1.54 -0.95
C SER A 102 13.82 -0.05 -0.98
N ILE A 103 12.57 0.31 -0.69
CA ILE A 103 12.14 1.71 -0.74
C ILE A 103 12.70 2.56 0.39
N PHE A 104 12.77 2.05 1.62
CA PHE A 104 13.36 2.80 2.73
C PHE A 104 14.87 2.94 2.52
N ASN A 105 15.56 1.89 2.03
CA ASN A 105 16.98 1.99 1.68
C ASN A 105 17.23 3.06 0.60
N ASN A 106 16.47 3.06 -0.50
CA ASN A 106 16.64 4.08 -1.55
C ASN A 106 16.27 5.48 -1.03
N PHE A 107 15.26 5.59 -0.17
CA PHE A 107 14.88 6.86 0.43
C PHE A 107 16.01 7.47 1.27
N TYR A 108 16.74 6.66 2.04
CA TYR A 108 17.86 7.15 2.85
C TYR A 108 19.15 7.35 2.05
N LEU A 109 19.51 6.39 1.19
CA LEU A 109 20.78 6.38 0.44
C LEU A 109 20.77 7.29 -0.79
N LYS A 110 19.65 7.35 -1.51
CA LYS A 110 19.54 8.05 -2.81
C LYS A 110 18.59 9.24 -2.77
N LYS A 111 17.81 9.39 -1.69
CA LYS A 111 16.70 10.36 -1.59
C LYS A 111 15.63 10.16 -2.67
N GLU A 112 15.45 8.90 -3.08
CA GLU A 112 14.51 8.51 -4.13
C GLU A 112 13.56 7.42 -3.63
N TYR A 113 12.33 7.45 -4.10
CA TYR A 113 11.31 6.42 -3.87
C TYR A 113 10.26 6.49 -5.00
N PRO A 114 9.62 5.36 -5.36
CA PRO A 114 8.60 5.36 -6.40
C PRO A 114 7.32 6.05 -5.93
N LEU A 115 6.32 6.16 -6.81
CA LEU A 115 4.97 6.51 -6.39
C LEU A 115 4.43 5.41 -5.45
N ILE A 116 4.02 5.80 -4.24
CA ILE A 116 3.43 4.89 -3.24
C ILE A 116 2.00 5.37 -2.96
N LEU A 117 1.03 4.47 -3.07
CA LEU A 117 -0.39 4.79 -2.95
C LEU A 117 -1.02 3.95 -1.84
N LEU A 118 -1.84 4.57 -0.99
CA LEU A 118 -2.60 3.86 0.04
C LEU A 118 -4.06 3.69 -0.38
N PHE A 119 -4.53 2.45 -0.35
CA PHE A 119 -5.93 2.10 -0.46
C PHE A 119 -6.39 1.32 0.76
N SER A 120 -7.68 1.42 1.05
CA SER A 120 -8.33 0.56 2.03
C SER A 120 -9.56 -0.13 1.48
N LYS A 121 -10.05 -1.14 2.20
CA LYS A 121 -11.36 -1.72 1.93
C LYS A 121 -12.46 -0.66 2.15
N GLY A 122 -13.33 -0.50 1.15
CA GLY A 122 -14.53 0.33 1.26
C GLY A 122 -15.66 -0.37 2.02
N LEU A 123 -16.83 0.27 2.07
CA LEU A 123 -17.96 -0.19 2.88
C LEU A 123 -18.64 -1.45 2.35
N ALA A 124 -18.64 -1.68 1.03
CA ALA A 124 -19.36 -2.78 0.40
C ALA A 124 -18.49 -3.58 -0.58
N GLY A 125 -18.69 -4.90 -0.60
CA GLY A 125 -18.08 -5.80 -1.59
C GLY A 125 -16.58 -5.58 -1.80
N PHE A 126 -16.21 -5.30 -3.05
CA PHE A 126 -14.84 -5.02 -3.47
C PHE A 126 -14.48 -3.53 -3.53
N ASP A 127 -15.32 -2.64 -3.00
CA ASP A 127 -15.03 -1.20 -2.99
C ASP A 127 -13.68 -0.90 -2.36
N ARG A 128 -13.03 0.16 -2.83
CA ARG A 128 -11.73 0.62 -2.32
C ARG A 128 -11.78 2.12 -2.08
N ILE A 129 -11.18 2.57 -1.01
CA ILE A 129 -11.04 4.00 -0.71
C ILE A 129 -9.58 4.37 -0.94
N PHE A 130 -9.33 5.41 -1.74
CA PHE A 130 -7.99 5.96 -1.91
C PHE A 130 -7.68 6.98 -0.81
N HIS A 131 -6.63 6.74 -0.02
CA HIS A 131 -6.24 7.60 1.11
C HIS A 131 -5.19 8.64 0.75
N GLY A 132 -4.45 8.44 -0.33
CA GLY A 132 -3.49 9.42 -0.83
C GLY A 132 -2.14 8.83 -1.24
N VAL A 133 -1.25 9.74 -1.61
CA VAL A 133 0.14 9.46 -1.95
C VAL A 133 0.98 9.42 -0.68
N LEU A 134 1.83 8.40 -0.56
CA LEU A 134 2.70 8.22 0.58
C LEU A 134 4.15 8.60 0.27
N LYS A 135 4.84 9.07 1.31
CA LYS A 135 6.29 9.20 1.40
C LYS A 135 6.81 8.30 2.54
N PRO A 136 7.95 7.61 2.39
CA PRO A 136 8.58 6.87 3.49
C PRO A 136 8.96 7.80 4.65
N GLY A 137 8.81 7.31 5.88
CA GLY A 137 9.13 8.06 7.09
C GLY A 137 8.02 9.01 7.54
N TYR A 138 8.27 9.66 8.67
CA TYR A 138 7.41 10.69 9.26
C TYR A 138 8.23 11.76 9.94
N ASN A 139 7.72 13.01 9.98
CA ASN A 139 8.45 14.10 10.61
C ASN A 139 8.73 13.80 12.08
N GLY A 140 10.00 13.93 12.49
CA GLY A 140 10.46 13.59 13.84
C GLY A 140 10.85 12.12 14.04
N LEU A 141 10.79 11.27 13.01
CA LEU A 141 11.37 9.91 13.04
C LEU A 141 12.68 9.87 12.26
N ASN A 142 13.61 9.03 12.70
CA ASN A 142 14.85 8.70 12.00
C ASN A 142 14.81 7.28 11.38
N GLU A 143 15.90 6.90 10.70
CA GLU A 143 16.02 5.62 9.97
C GLU A 143 15.91 4.36 10.85
N MET A 144 16.09 4.49 12.16
CA MET A 144 15.92 3.38 13.11
C MET A 144 14.45 3.21 13.55
N GLU A 145 13.59 4.18 13.24
CA GLU A 145 12.24 4.29 13.81
C GLU A 145 11.13 4.12 12.75
N ASP A 146 11.45 4.28 11.47
CA ASP A 146 10.46 4.32 10.39
C ASP A 146 10.33 3.01 9.61
N LEU A 147 11.31 2.12 9.66
CA LEU A 147 11.19 0.73 9.20
C LEU A 147 11.81 -0.24 10.23
N ILE A 148 10.97 -0.80 11.09
CA ILE A 148 11.41 -1.62 12.22
C ILE A 148 11.06 -3.09 11.98
N ALA A 149 12.03 -3.99 12.16
CA ALA A 149 11.77 -5.43 12.25
C ALA A 149 11.22 -5.76 13.65
N VAL A 150 9.92 -6.06 13.72
CA VAL A 150 9.23 -6.40 14.96
C VAL A 150 9.09 -7.91 15.10
N TRP A 151 9.28 -8.41 16.31
CA TRP A 151 9.04 -9.82 16.65
C TRP A 151 7.59 -10.04 17.05
N LYS A 152 7.00 -11.14 16.58
CA LYS A 152 5.72 -11.65 17.07
C LYS A 152 5.85 -13.14 17.38
N THR A 153 5.04 -13.62 18.33
CA THR A 153 4.91 -15.04 18.66
C THR A 153 3.54 -15.54 18.22
N LYS A 154 3.50 -16.68 17.52
CA LYS A 154 2.25 -17.35 17.14
C LYS A 154 2.50 -18.85 17.15
N LYS A 155 1.66 -19.62 17.85
CA LYS A 155 1.82 -21.07 18.02
C LYS A 155 3.23 -21.46 18.49
N GLU A 156 3.73 -20.76 19.52
CA GLU A 156 5.05 -20.99 20.13
C GLU A 156 6.28 -20.66 19.24
N GLU A 157 6.06 -20.29 17.98
CA GLU A 157 7.12 -19.86 17.09
C GLU A 157 7.25 -18.34 17.07
N ARG A 158 8.51 -17.88 17.10
CA ARG A 158 8.85 -16.47 16.91
C ARG A 158 9.24 -16.21 15.48
N PHE A 159 8.74 -15.12 14.92
CA PHE A 159 9.07 -14.68 13.57
C PHE A 159 9.07 -13.15 13.51
N GLN A 160 9.75 -12.62 12.50
CA GLN A 160 9.86 -11.17 12.31
C GLN A 160 8.98 -10.69 11.15
N ASN A 161 8.44 -9.49 11.31
CA ASN A 161 7.78 -8.76 10.24
C ASN A 161 8.20 -7.30 10.28
N TYR A 162 7.94 -6.53 9.22
CA TYR A 162 8.16 -5.10 9.25
C TYR A 162 6.97 -4.34 9.86
N LYS A 163 7.30 -3.28 10.60
CA LYS A 163 6.44 -2.13 10.87
C LYS A 163 7.03 -0.94 10.12
N ALA A 164 6.35 -0.48 9.08
CA ALA A 164 6.74 0.64 8.25
C ALA A 164 5.89 1.87 8.57
N VAL A 165 6.52 3.05 8.63
CA VAL A 165 5.86 4.33 8.88
C VAL A 165 5.94 5.18 7.62
N PHE A 166 4.79 5.71 7.20
CA PHE A 166 4.69 6.61 6.06
C PHE A 166 3.98 7.91 6.43
N THR A 167 4.20 8.93 5.61
CA THR A 167 3.48 10.20 5.62
C THR A 167 2.59 10.29 4.40
N ILE A 168 1.30 10.60 4.57
CA ILE A 168 0.42 11.03 3.48
C ILE A 168 0.81 12.45 3.06
N LEU A 169 1.14 12.61 1.79
CA LEU A 169 1.41 13.90 1.17
C LEU A 169 0.11 14.71 0.97
N PRO A 170 0.18 16.06 0.90
CA PRO A 170 -0.99 16.92 0.69
C PRO A 170 -1.59 16.82 -0.73
N THR A 171 -1.14 15.86 -1.55
CA THR A 171 -1.66 15.61 -2.89
C THR A 171 -3.10 15.10 -2.84
N GLU A 172 -4.03 15.93 -3.26
CA GLU A 172 -5.47 15.60 -3.26
C GLU A 172 -5.90 14.82 -4.52
N ILE A 173 -5.22 15.02 -5.64
CA ILE A 173 -5.54 14.35 -6.91
C ILE A 173 -4.24 13.88 -7.59
N VAL A 174 -4.16 12.59 -7.93
CA VAL A 174 -3.18 12.05 -8.88
C VAL A 174 -3.87 11.89 -10.23
N LYS A 175 -3.38 12.58 -11.25
CA LYS A 175 -4.04 12.58 -12.56
C LYS A 175 -3.83 11.27 -13.29
N ARG A 176 -4.84 10.85 -14.06
CA ARG A 176 -4.78 9.65 -14.91
C ARG A 176 -3.55 9.64 -15.81
N LYS A 177 -3.27 10.77 -16.47
CA LYS A 177 -2.08 10.95 -17.32
C LYS A 177 -0.75 10.69 -16.59
N ASP A 178 -0.67 11.04 -15.30
CA ASP A 178 0.56 10.89 -14.52
C ASP A 178 0.79 9.40 -14.20
N ILE A 179 -0.30 8.67 -13.92
CA ILE A 179 -0.27 7.21 -13.72
C ILE A 179 0.14 6.50 -15.01
N GLU A 180 -0.41 6.91 -16.15
CA GLU A 180 -0.06 6.34 -17.46
C GLU A 180 1.40 6.58 -17.83
N SER A 181 1.97 7.72 -17.43
CA SER A 181 3.39 8.02 -17.67
C SER A 181 4.35 7.06 -16.95
N LEU A 182 3.90 6.43 -15.85
CA LEU A 182 4.68 5.43 -15.09
C LEU A 182 4.65 4.03 -15.72
N ILE A 183 3.79 3.81 -16.72
CA ILE A 183 3.57 2.52 -17.38
C ILE A 183 4.42 2.37 -18.66
N LYS A 184 4.93 3.49 -19.19
CA LYS A 184 5.83 3.53 -20.35
C LYS A 184 7.26 3.15 -19.97
#